data_AF-A0A8T4IY57-F1
#
_entry.id   AF-A0A8T4IY57-F1
#
_cell.length_a   1.000
_cell.length_b   1.000
_cell.length_c   1.000
_cell.angle_alpha   90.00
_cell.angle_beta   90.00
_cell.angle_gamma   90.00
#
_symmetry.space_group_name_H-M   'P 1'
#
loop_
_entity.id
_entity.type
_entity.pdbx_description
1 polymer ?
#
loop_
_entity_poly.entity_id
_entity_poly.type
_entity_poly.pdbx_seq_one_letter_code
_entity_poly.pdbx_strand_id
1 'polypeptide(L)' 'VVVEVCKPEGANEVRKFADEKGMGWLSMWSGTRDKACTGGPKDQADPTCSSIEQGDFDFTKAFTG' A
#
# COMPACT_ATOMS: atom_id res chain seq x y z
N VAL A 1 3.53 3.98 21.85
CA VAL A 1 3.85 3.07 20.72
C VAL A 1 4.04 3.94 19.49
N VAL A 2 5.15 3.78 18.77
CA VAL A 2 5.34 4.45 17.47
C VAL A 2 4.70 3.55 16.41
N VAL A 3 3.80 4.10 15.60
CA VAL A 3 3.16 3.39 14.49
C VAL A 3 3.70 3.94 13.17
N GLU A 4 3.88 3.04 12.21
CA GLU A 4 4.22 3.38 10.84
C GLU A 4 3.02 3.11 9.94
N VAL A 5 2.70 4.06 9.06
CA VAL A 5 1.61 3.93 8.09
C VAL A 5 2.21 3.96 6.70
N CYS A 6 2.15 2.83 6.00
CA CYS A 6 2.52 2.75 4.60
C CYS A 6 1.47 3.49 3.76
N LYS A 7 1.91 4.42 2.91
CA LYS A 7 1.07 5.15 1.96
C LYS A 7 1.45 4.81 0.51
N PRO A 8 0.56 5.02 -0.48
CA PRO A 8 0.86 4.74 -1.88
C PRO A 8 2.14 5.44 -2.39
N GLU A 9 2.48 6.63 -1.87
CA GLU A 9 3.71 7.33 -2.25
C GLU A 9 4.97 6.55 -1.85
N GLY A 10 4.95 5.94 -0.66
CA GLY A 10 6.06 5.09 -0.21
C GLY A 10 6.19 3.82 -1.06
N ALA A 11 5.08 3.27 -1.58
CA ALA A 11 5.13 2.14 -2.50
C ALA A 11 5.82 2.52 -3.83
N ASN A 12 5.62 3.74 -4.34
CA ASN A 12 6.35 4.24 -5.50
C ASN A 12 7.86 4.34 -5.25
N GLU A 13 8.27 4.78 -4.05
CA GLU A 13 9.69 4.83 -3.68
C GLU A 13 10.32 3.44 -3.65
N VAL A 14 9.61 2.45 -3.10
CA VAL A 14 10.05 1.04 -3.11
C VAL A 14 10.12 0.49 -4.55
N ARG A 15 9.13 0.79 -5.40
CA ARG A 15 9.13 0.42 -6.83
C ARG A 15 10.35 0.96 -7.55
N LYS A 16 10.66 2.25 -7.35
CA LYS A 16 11.82 2.91 -7.96
C LYS A 16 13.13 2.29 -7.47
N PHE A 17 13.25 2.04 -6.18
CA PHE A 17 14.42 1.36 -5.61
C PHE A 17 14.60 -0.04 -6.21
N ALA A 18 13.51 -0.79 -6.40
CA ALA A 18 13.55 -2.11 -7.01
C ALA A 18 14.06 -2.06 -8.46
N ASP A 19 13.64 -1.07 -9.25
CA ASP A 19 14.19 -0.83 -10.60
C ASP A 19 15.68 -0.51 -10.55
N GLU A 20 16.08 0.43 -9.71
CA GLU A 20 17.48 0.88 -9.58
C GLU A 20 18.42 -0.26 -9.19
N LYS A 21 17.91 -1.26 -8.47
CA LYS A 21 18.71 -2.41 -8.01
C LYS A 21 18.51 -3.68 -8.84
N GLY A 22 17.64 -3.67 -9.86
CA GLY A 22 17.34 -4.85 -10.66
C GLY A 22 16.72 -5.99 -9.83
N MET A 23 15.86 -5.65 -8.87
CA MET A 23 15.17 -6.65 -8.05
C MET A 23 14.21 -7.47 -8.92
N GLY A 24 14.10 -8.76 -8.61
CA GLY A 24 13.21 -9.66 -9.35
C GLY A 24 11.77 -9.21 -9.24
N TRP A 25 11.17 -9.31 -8.05
CA TRP A 25 9.74 -9.08 -7.83
C TRP A 25 9.47 -8.25 -6.56
N LEU A 26 8.27 -7.67 -6.50
CA LEU A 26 7.69 -7.02 -5.34
C LEU A 26 6.39 -7.72 -4.95
N SER A 27 6.03 -7.66 -3.67
CA SER A 27 4.73 -8.12 -3.19
C SER A 27 4.24 -7.21 -2.07
N MET A 28 2.94 -7.24 -1.82
CA MET A 28 2.30 -6.49 -0.74
C MET A 28 1.29 -7.37 -0.01
N TRP A 29 1.17 -7.14 1.30
CA TRP A 29 0.06 -7.66 2.09
C TRP A 29 -1.06 -6.60 2.26
N SER A 30 -2.23 -6.76 1.66
CA SER A 30 -2.66 -7.81 0.75
C SER A 30 -3.55 -7.20 -0.34
N GLY A 31 -3.79 -7.94 -1.42
CA GLY A 31 -4.69 -7.47 -2.48
C GLY A 31 -6.11 -7.16 -2.00
N THR A 32 -6.61 -7.85 -0.96
CA THR A 32 -7.95 -7.58 -0.39
C THR A 32 -8.02 -6.25 0.36
N ARG A 33 -6.88 -5.71 0.79
CA ARG A 33 -6.80 -4.47 1.57
C ARG A 33 -6.62 -3.23 0.73
N ASP A 34 -6.36 -3.36 -0.57
CA ASP A 34 -6.01 -2.23 -1.46
C ASP A 34 -7.25 -1.44 -1.93
N LYS A 35 -7.95 -0.88 -0.94
CA LYS A 35 -9.15 -0.06 -1.08
C LYS A 35 -9.46 0.65 0.24
N ALA A 36 -10.24 1.72 0.15
CA ALA A 36 -10.76 2.42 1.32
C ALA A 36 -11.67 1.52 2.19
N CYS A 37 -11.68 1.78 3.50
CA CYS A 37 -12.62 1.14 4.41
C CYS A 37 -14.02 1.77 4.34
N THR A 38 -15.06 0.95 4.50
CA THR A 38 -16.42 1.44 4.73
C THR A 38 -16.45 2.30 5.98
N GLY A 39 -16.98 3.52 5.89
CA GLY A 39 -17.00 4.48 7.00
C GLY A 39 -15.73 5.34 7.12
N GLY A 40 -14.76 5.18 6.21
CA GLY A 40 -13.57 6.01 6.12
C GLY A 40 -12.35 5.45 6.87
N PRO A 41 -11.28 6.26 7.00
CA PRO A 41 -10.04 5.88 7.66
C PRO A 41 -10.24 5.52 9.14
N LYS A 42 -9.38 4.64 9.65
CA LYS A 42 -9.40 4.22 11.07
C LYS A 42 -8.00 3.95 11.59
N ASP A 43 -7.85 4.00 12.91
CA ASP A 43 -6.57 3.86 13.62
C ASP A 43 -6.18 2.41 13.92
N GLN A 44 -6.88 1.43 13.34
CA GLN A 44 -6.63 0.01 13.51
C GLN A 44 -6.60 -0.73 12.17
N ALA A 45 -5.70 -1.71 12.03
CA ALA A 45 -5.63 -2.55 10.85
C ALA A 45 -6.92 -3.39 10.63
N ASP A 46 -7.27 -3.58 9.36
CA ASP A 46 -8.37 -4.44 8.91
C ASP A 46 -7.88 -5.42 7.83
N PRO A 47 -8.32 -6.69 7.84
CA PRO A 47 -7.94 -7.64 6.78
C PRO A 47 -8.61 -7.38 5.41
N THR A 48 -9.62 -6.51 5.36
CA THR A 48 -10.46 -6.27 4.18
C THR A 48 -10.34 -4.87 3.58
N CYS A 49 -9.57 -3.97 4.20
CA CYS A 49 -9.31 -2.61 3.71
C CYS A 49 -8.02 -2.02 4.35
N SER A 50 -7.51 -0.92 3.81
CA SER A 50 -6.21 -0.36 4.21
C SER A 50 -6.25 0.50 5.46
N SER A 51 -7.44 0.94 5.87
CA SER A 51 -7.66 1.86 7.00
C SER A 51 -7.10 3.27 6.81
N ILE A 52 -6.69 3.60 5.58
CA ILE A 52 -6.29 4.96 5.16
C ILE A 52 -7.22 5.49 4.09
N GLU A 53 -7.11 6.79 3.81
CA GLU A 53 -7.71 7.38 2.62
C GLU A 53 -6.90 6.95 1.40
N GLN A 54 -7.56 6.33 0.43
CA GLN A 54 -7.00 5.91 -0.86
C GLN A 54 -8.12 5.65 -1.87
N GLY A 55 -7.77 5.58 -3.15
CA GLY A 55 -8.60 4.98 -4.19
C GLY A 55 -8.41 3.46 -4.30
N ASP A 56 -9.30 2.82 -5.06
CA ASP A 56 -9.20 1.40 -5.37
C ASP A 56 -7.90 1.11 -6.14
N PHE A 57 -7.17 0.11 -5.65
CA PHE A 57 -5.94 -0.42 -6.25
C PHE A 57 -4.76 0.56 -6.30
N ASP A 58 -4.73 1.61 -5.48
CA ASP A 58 -3.65 2.61 -5.52
C ASP A 58 -2.28 2.02 -5.17
N PHE A 59 -2.20 1.08 -4.22
CA PHE A 59 -0.92 0.41 -3.95
C PHE A 59 -0.51 -0.51 -5.09
N THR A 60 -1.46 -1.23 -5.68
CA THR A 60 -1.20 -2.09 -6.84
C THR A 60 -0.62 -1.27 -7.97
N LYS A 61 -1.24 -0.13 -8.33
CA LYS A 61 -0.72 0.81 -9.34
C LYS A 61 0.70 1.26 -8.98
N ALA A 62 0.93 1.68 -7.74
CA ALA A 62 2.24 2.14 -7.29
C ALA A 62 3.33 1.06 -7.38
N PHE A 63 3.01 -0.20 -7.09
CA PHE A 63 3.96 -1.31 -7.18
C PHE A 63 4.13 -1.89 -8.59
N THR A 64 3.24 -1.62 -9.53
CA THR A 64 3.35 -2.11 -10.92
C THR A 64 3.98 -1.09 -11.86
N GLY A 65 3.91 0.20 -11.55
CA GLY A 65 4.37 1.28 -12.44
C GLY A 65 3.35 1.58 -13.53
#